data_AF-A0AAT9I7A2-F1
#
_entry.id   AF-A0AAT9I7A2-F1
#
_cell.length_a   1.000
_cell.length_b   1.000
_cell.length_c   1.000
_cell.angle_alpha   90.00
_cell.angle_beta   90.00
_cell.angle_gamma   90.00
#
_symmetry.space_group_name_H-M   'P 1'
#
loop_
_entity.id
_entity.type
_entity.pdbx_description
1 polymer ?
#
loop_
_entity_poly.entity_id
_entity_poly.type
_entity_poly.pdbx_seq_one_letter_code
_entity_poly.pdbx_strand_id
1 'polypeptide(L)'
;MKTAKQRHAARDAQLCEQYRKANWDGCEANNYFARSYRPDVESSYMNKPKHEAFERLKEVDIARNELFLEIAPLSFEKEKIVSYLSHLVPEKVFVQENIIRKEEYVNAYITAAKEILENIQKQHYDFQK
;
A
#
# COMPACT_ATOMS: atom_id res chain seq x y z
N MET A 1 36.86 9.32 0.94
CA MET A 1 35.78 9.98 0.19
C MET A 1 34.59 9.03 0.09
N LYS A 2 33.35 9.44 0.45
CA LYS A 2 32.18 8.53 0.36
C LYS A 2 31.68 8.43 -1.09
N THR A 3 31.29 7.24 -1.51
CA THR A 3 30.66 7.01 -2.84
C THR A 3 29.24 7.57 -2.87
N ALA A 4 28.66 7.74 -4.07
CA ALA A 4 27.26 8.20 -4.21
C ALA A 4 26.29 7.28 -3.43
N LYS A 5 26.45 5.96 -3.56
CA LYS A 5 25.64 4.95 -2.83
C LYS A 5 25.73 5.12 -1.30
N GLN A 6 26.92 5.40 -0.77
CA GLN A 6 27.12 5.63 0.67
C GLN A 6 26.50 6.97 1.14
N ARG A 7 26.44 7.99 0.28
CA ARG A 7 25.76 9.25 0.60
C ARG A 7 24.24 9.10 0.63
N HIS A 8 23.67 8.34 -0.30
CA HIS A 8 22.24 8.03 -0.29
C HIS A 8 21.85 7.21 0.94
N ALA A 9 22.55 6.11 1.21
CA ALA A 9 22.28 5.29 2.40
C ALA A 9 22.38 6.09 3.71
N ALA A 10 23.32 7.02 3.82
CA ALA A 10 23.42 7.89 5.00
C ALA A 10 22.25 8.88 5.12
N ARG A 11 21.75 9.41 4.00
CA ARG A 11 20.56 10.28 3.99
C ARG A 11 19.29 9.50 4.33
N ASP A 12 19.14 8.29 3.79
CA ASP A 12 18.00 7.42 4.06
C ASP A 12 17.97 6.99 5.53
N ALA A 13 19.13 6.67 6.11
CA ALA A 13 19.25 6.36 7.53
C ALA A 13 18.84 7.56 8.41
N GLN A 14 19.31 8.77 8.08
CA GLN A 14 18.92 9.99 8.79
C GLN A 14 17.42 10.29 8.66
N LEU A 15 16.84 10.05 7.48
CA LEU A 15 15.40 10.18 7.28
C LEU A 15 14.64 9.16 8.13
N CYS A 16 15.09 7.90 8.18
CA CYS A 16 14.44 6.87 8.97
C CYS A 16 14.50 7.11 10.47
N GLU A 17 15.57 7.70 10.99
CA GLU A 17 15.65 8.11 12.39
C GLU A 17 14.56 9.13 12.75
N GLN A 18 14.17 10.02 11.83
CA GLN A 18 13.09 11.00 12.08
C GLN A 18 11.72 10.35 12.24
N TYR A 19 11.50 9.19 11.62
CA TYR A 19 10.22 8.48 11.63
C TYR A 19 10.20 7.25 12.53
N ARG A 20 11.27 7.03 13.31
CA ARG A 20 11.31 5.99 14.34
C ARG A 20 10.70 6.54 15.63
N LYS A 21 9.41 6.27 15.85
CA LYS A 21 8.69 6.62 17.08
C LYS A 21 8.57 5.42 18.01
N ALA A 22 8.34 5.69 19.29
CA ALA A 22 8.27 4.68 20.36
C ALA A 22 7.12 3.66 20.23
N ASN A 23 6.26 3.77 19.21
CA ASN A 23 5.12 2.89 18.94
C ASN A 23 4.88 2.63 17.43
N TRP A 24 5.84 3.03 16.58
CA TRP A 24 5.75 2.92 15.12
C TRP A 24 7.12 3.19 14.46
N ASP A 25 7.68 2.21 13.77
CA ASP A 25 8.82 2.44 12.85
C ASP A 25 8.25 2.75 11.45
N GLY A 26 8.19 4.05 11.12
CA GLY A 26 7.61 4.51 9.86
C GLY A 26 8.37 4.05 8.62
N CYS A 27 9.68 3.79 8.74
CA CYS A 27 10.48 3.29 7.64
C CYS A 27 10.22 1.80 7.38
N GLU A 28 10.15 0.98 8.41
CA GLU A 28 9.77 -0.43 8.25
C GLU A 28 8.33 -0.56 7.73
N ALA A 29 7.40 0.28 8.20
CA ALA A 29 6.04 0.34 7.66
C ALA A 29 6.02 0.71 6.17
N ASN A 30 6.73 1.78 5.78
CA ASN A 30 6.84 2.20 4.38
C ASN A 30 7.44 1.08 3.52
N ASN A 31 8.53 0.46 3.99
CA ASN A 31 9.17 -0.64 3.30
C ASN A 31 8.24 -1.83 3.12
N TYR A 32 7.44 -2.18 4.14
CA TYR A 32 6.49 -3.27 4.07
C TYR A 32 5.43 -3.03 2.98
N PHE A 33 4.79 -1.85 2.99
CA PHE A 33 3.75 -1.53 2.01
C PHE A 33 4.34 -1.33 0.60
N ALA A 34 5.49 -0.65 0.48
CA ALA A 34 6.17 -0.45 -0.80
C ALA A 34 6.66 -1.76 -1.44
N ARG A 35 7.04 -2.77 -0.64
CA ARG A 35 7.39 -4.11 -1.15
C ARG A 35 6.18 -4.98 -1.46
N SER A 36 5.03 -4.66 -0.90
CA SER A 36 3.76 -5.34 -1.20
C SER A 36 3.18 -4.90 -2.55
N TYR A 37 3.62 -3.74 -3.05
CA TYR A 37 3.32 -3.26 -4.39
C TYR A 37 4.05 -4.07 -5.49
N ARG A 38 3.32 -4.44 -6.53
CA ARG A 38 3.75 -5.13 -7.74
C ARG A 38 3.55 -4.19 -8.95
N PRO A 39 4.62 -3.71 -9.61
CA PRO A 39 4.50 -2.75 -10.71
C PRO A 39 3.88 -3.32 -12.00
N ASP A 40 3.85 -4.63 -12.15
CA ASP A 40 3.39 -5.36 -13.33
C ASP A 40 2.09 -6.14 -13.08
N VAL A 41 1.31 -5.74 -12.07
CA VAL A 41 0.10 -6.46 -11.65
C VAL A 41 -0.86 -6.71 -12.82
N GLU A 42 -1.13 -5.72 -13.66
CA GLU A 42 -2.02 -5.86 -14.83
C GLU A 42 -1.42 -6.79 -15.89
N SER A 43 -0.13 -6.62 -16.19
CA SER A 43 0.61 -7.45 -17.15
C SER A 43 0.61 -8.93 -16.78
N SER A 44 0.57 -9.27 -15.49
CA SER A 44 0.50 -10.66 -15.02
C SER A 44 -0.78 -11.41 -15.47
N TYR A 45 -1.81 -10.67 -15.89
CA TYR A 45 -3.08 -11.21 -16.39
C TYR A 45 -3.18 -11.25 -17.93
N MET A 46 -2.28 -10.61 -18.69
CA MET A 46 -2.40 -10.52 -20.16
C MET A 46 -2.49 -11.88 -20.88
N ASN A 47 -1.78 -12.89 -20.40
CA ASN A 47 -1.76 -14.23 -20.99
C ASN A 47 -2.72 -15.22 -20.31
N LYS A 48 -3.57 -14.74 -19.39
CA LYS A 48 -4.56 -15.60 -18.73
C LYS A 48 -5.76 -15.80 -19.67
N PRO A 49 -6.45 -16.95 -19.57
CA PRO A 49 -7.69 -17.16 -20.33
C PRO A 49 -8.67 -16.02 -20.06
N LYS A 50 -9.30 -15.50 -21.12
CA LYS A 50 -10.37 -14.49 -21.02
C LYS A 50 -11.64 -15.13 -20.46
N HIS A 51 -11.62 -15.36 -19.15
CA HIS A 51 -12.67 -15.97 -18.37
C HIS A 51 -13.06 -15.01 -17.26
N GLU A 52 -14.36 -14.90 -16.97
CA GLU A 52 -14.90 -13.94 -16.00
C GLU A 52 -14.20 -14.01 -14.63
N ALA A 53 -13.85 -15.22 -14.17
CA ALA A 53 -13.11 -15.40 -12.93
C ALA A 53 -11.73 -14.71 -12.92
N PHE A 54 -10.95 -14.80 -14.00
CA PHE A 54 -9.63 -14.16 -14.07
C PHE A 54 -9.75 -12.63 -14.19
N GLU A 55 -10.75 -12.14 -14.92
CA GLU A 55 -11.02 -10.70 -15.00
C GLU A 55 -11.44 -10.14 -13.64
N ARG A 56 -12.27 -10.85 -12.87
CA ARG A 56 -12.61 -10.45 -11.49
C ARG A 56 -11.39 -10.43 -10.58
N LEU A 57 -10.54 -11.46 -10.64
CA LEU A 57 -9.32 -11.52 -9.84
C LEU A 57 -8.34 -10.40 -10.21
N LYS A 58 -8.22 -10.06 -11.49
CA LYS A 58 -7.40 -8.95 -11.97
C LYS A 58 -7.78 -7.64 -11.30
N GLU A 59 -9.06 -7.29 -11.31
CA GLU A 59 -9.55 -6.01 -10.76
C GLU A 59 -9.37 -5.95 -9.23
N VAL A 60 -9.57 -7.07 -8.53
CA VAL A 60 -9.27 -7.20 -7.10
C VAL A 60 -7.79 -6.99 -6.82
N ASP A 61 -6.92 -7.60 -7.61
CA ASP A 61 -5.47 -7.49 -7.45
C ASP A 61 -4.96 -6.09 -7.75
N ILE A 62 -5.47 -5.42 -8.79
CA ILE A 62 -5.14 -4.02 -9.10
C ILE A 62 -5.57 -3.13 -7.94
N ALA A 63 -6.80 -3.27 -7.43
CA ALA A 63 -7.31 -2.48 -6.32
C ALA A 63 -6.44 -2.55 -5.07
N ARG A 64 -6.04 -3.77 -4.66
CA ARG A 64 -5.15 -3.97 -3.50
C ARG A 64 -3.77 -3.36 -3.75
N ASN A 65 -3.26 -3.51 -4.97
CA ASN A 65 -1.96 -2.99 -5.36
C ASN A 65 -1.90 -1.47 -5.32
N GLU A 66 -2.94 -0.80 -5.83
CA GLU A 66 -3.06 0.66 -5.78
C GLU A 66 -3.15 1.18 -4.35
N LEU A 67 -3.96 0.53 -3.50
CA LEU A 67 -4.02 0.89 -2.08
C LEU A 67 -2.64 0.82 -1.42
N PHE A 68 -1.86 -0.25 -1.65
CA PHE A 68 -0.51 -0.37 -1.09
C PHE A 68 0.43 0.74 -1.57
N LEU A 69 0.35 1.09 -2.85
CA LEU A 69 1.12 2.20 -3.42
C LEU A 69 0.77 3.53 -2.75
N GLU A 70 -0.52 3.79 -2.52
CA GLU A 70 -1.02 5.04 -1.95
C GLU A 70 -0.70 5.18 -0.45
N ILE A 71 -0.82 4.11 0.33
CA ILE A 71 -0.58 4.16 1.78
C ILE A 71 0.89 4.09 2.15
N ALA A 72 1.77 3.54 1.29
CA ALA A 72 3.19 3.44 1.58
C ALA A 72 3.81 4.80 1.98
N PRO A 73 3.68 5.91 1.22
CA PRO A 73 4.20 7.20 1.65
C PRO A 73 3.51 7.75 2.91
N LEU A 74 2.26 7.37 3.19
CA LEU A 74 1.55 7.80 4.39
C LEU A 74 2.03 7.06 5.65
N SER A 75 2.54 5.84 5.50
CA SER A 75 2.92 4.99 6.62
C SER A 75 4.21 5.42 7.33
N PHE A 76 4.90 6.46 6.86
CA PHE A 76 5.96 7.09 7.65
C PHE A 76 5.44 7.62 8.99
N GLU A 77 4.16 8.04 9.04
CA GLU A 77 3.51 8.53 10.25
C GLU A 77 2.22 7.74 10.48
N LYS A 78 2.15 7.00 11.61
CA LYS A 78 0.98 6.18 11.98
C LYS A 78 -0.31 6.97 11.91
N GLU A 79 -0.29 8.21 12.38
CA GLU A 79 -1.46 9.09 12.43
C GLU A 79 -1.99 9.42 11.02
N LYS A 80 -1.10 9.60 10.04
CA LYS A 80 -1.47 9.90 8.66
C LYS A 80 -2.14 8.71 7.97
N ILE A 81 -1.52 7.53 8.04
CA ILE A 81 -2.12 6.31 7.47
C ILE A 81 -3.44 5.96 8.17
N VAL A 82 -3.51 6.02 9.51
CA VAL A 82 -4.75 5.74 10.25
C VAL A 82 -5.83 6.75 9.89
N SER A 83 -5.51 8.03 9.82
CA SER A 83 -6.46 9.07 9.42
C SER A 83 -6.98 8.83 8.00
N TYR A 84 -6.09 8.56 7.04
CA TYR A 84 -6.48 8.25 5.67
C TYR A 84 -7.45 7.05 5.62
N LEU A 85 -7.05 5.91 6.21
CA LEU A 85 -7.85 4.69 6.18
C LEU A 85 -9.20 4.83 6.90
N SER A 86 -9.27 5.63 7.97
CA SER A 86 -10.51 5.84 8.73
C SER A 86 -11.53 6.73 8.01
N HIS A 87 -11.10 7.59 7.09
CA HIS A 87 -11.96 8.50 6.33
C HIS A 87 -12.20 8.06 4.87
N LEU A 88 -11.63 6.92 4.50
CA LEU A 88 -11.78 6.33 3.18
C LEU A 88 -13.18 5.75 3.03
N VAL A 89 -13.89 6.19 1.99
CA VAL A 89 -15.25 5.75 1.65
C VAL A 89 -15.29 5.44 0.15
N PRO A 90 -16.22 4.58 -0.32
CA PRO A 90 -16.31 4.16 -1.72
C PRO A 90 -16.23 5.32 -2.73
N GLU A 91 -16.85 6.46 -2.42
CA GLU A 91 -16.94 7.62 -3.29
C GLU A 91 -15.62 8.39 -3.45
N LYS A 92 -14.66 8.15 -2.55
CA LYS A 92 -13.32 8.76 -2.60
C LYS A 92 -12.29 7.87 -3.31
N VAL A 93 -12.66 6.64 -3.65
CA VAL A 93 -11.76 5.72 -4.35
C VAL A 93 -11.64 6.19 -5.80
N PHE A 94 -10.41 6.49 -6.22
CA PHE A 94 -10.12 6.73 -7.63
C PHE A 94 -10.19 5.41 -8.40
N VAL A 95 -10.92 5.41 -9.51
CA VAL A 95 -11.08 4.24 -10.38
C VAL A 95 -10.58 4.61 -11.76
N GLN A 96 -9.54 3.94 -12.22
CA GLN A 96 -8.99 4.18 -13.56
C GLN A 96 -10.03 3.85 -14.65
N GLU A 97 -9.92 4.49 -15.82
CA GLU A 97 -10.90 4.33 -16.91
C GLU A 97 -10.90 2.93 -17.53
N ASN A 98 -9.77 2.22 -17.47
CA ASN A 98 -9.60 0.85 -17.98
C ASN A 98 -10.22 -0.23 -17.06
N ILE A 99 -10.65 0.13 -15.85
CA ILE A 99 -11.34 -0.78 -14.92
C ILE A 99 -12.75 -1.03 -15.43
N ILE A 100 -13.03 -2.28 -15.81
CA ILE A 100 -14.33 -2.70 -16.33
C ILE A 100 -15.32 -2.91 -15.18
N ARG A 101 -14.85 -3.52 -14.09
CA ARG A 101 -15.66 -3.92 -12.93
C ARG A 101 -15.46 -2.96 -11.75
N LYS A 102 -16.02 -1.76 -11.90
CA LYS A 102 -15.80 -0.66 -10.96
C LYS A 102 -16.30 -0.96 -9.55
N GLU A 103 -17.45 -1.63 -9.41
CA GLU A 103 -17.99 -1.98 -8.10
C GLU A 103 -17.11 -2.98 -7.37
N GLU A 104 -16.67 -4.05 -8.04
CA GLU A 104 -15.78 -5.05 -7.47
C GLU A 104 -14.41 -4.45 -7.10
N TYR A 105 -13.87 -3.58 -7.95
CA TYR A 105 -12.65 -2.82 -7.68
C TYR A 105 -12.77 -2.00 -6.38
N VAL A 106 -13.80 -1.15 -6.28
CA VAL A 106 -14.01 -0.28 -5.11
C VAL A 106 -14.23 -1.12 -3.85
N ASN A 107 -15.01 -2.19 -3.94
CA ASN A 107 -15.24 -3.10 -2.81
C ASN A 107 -13.94 -3.77 -2.34
N ALA A 108 -13.09 -4.23 -3.27
CA ALA A 108 -11.79 -4.82 -2.93
C ALA A 108 -10.86 -3.79 -2.28
N TYR A 109 -10.80 -2.57 -2.81
CA TYR A 109 -10.01 -1.47 -2.27
C TYR A 109 -10.43 -1.14 -0.83
N ILE A 110 -11.73 -0.91 -0.60
CA ILE A 110 -12.26 -0.57 0.72
C ILE A 110 -12.10 -1.72 1.72
N THR A 111 -12.29 -2.97 1.29
CA THR A 111 -12.12 -4.14 2.14
C THR A 111 -10.67 -4.25 2.60
N ALA A 112 -9.71 -4.15 1.68
CA ALA A 112 -8.29 -4.17 2.02
C ALA A 112 -7.90 -3.01 2.94
N ALA A 113 -8.43 -1.81 2.72
CA ALA A 113 -8.19 -0.66 3.59
C ALA A 113 -8.65 -0.90 5.03
N LYS A 114 -9.85 -1.49 5.21
CA LYS A 114 -10.38 -1.87 6.52
C LYS A 114 -9.54 -2.95 7.20
N GLU A 115 -9.14 -3.99 6.47
CA GLU A 115 -8.26 -5.05 6.97
C GLU A 115 -6.93 -4.48 7.47
N ILE A 116 -6.32 -3.56 6.71
CA ILE A 116 -5.06 -2.90 7.10
C ILE A 116 -5.27 -2.07 8.36
N LEU A 117 -6.33 -1.25 8.42
CA LEU A 117 -6.64 -0.43 9.60
C LEU A 117 -6.83 -1.29 10.85
N GLU A 118 -7.57 -2.38 10.73
CA GLU A 118 -7.80 -3.34 11.82
C GLU A 118 -6.48 -3.97 12.29
N ASN A 119 -5.60 -4.37 11.37
CA ASN A 119 -4.29 -4.92 11.70
C ASN A 119 -3.37 -3.89 12.37
N ILE A 120 -3.45 -2.59 12.01
CA ILE A 120 -2.75 -1.52 12.71
C ILE A 120 -3.29 -1.36 14.14
N GLN A 121 -4.62 -1.40 14.33
CA GLN A 121 -5.27 -1.23 15.64
C GLN A 121 -4.98 -2.40 16.59
N LYS A 122 -4.96 -3.64 16.06
CA LYS A 122 -4.61 -4.86 16.80
C LYS A 122 -3.10 -5.04 17.04
N GLN A 123 -2.27 -4.11 16.57
CA GLN A 123 -0.81 -4.22 16.65
C GLN A 123 -0.25 -5.48 15.96
N HIS A 124 -0.95 -6.02 14.95
CA HIS A 124 -0.37 -7.05 14.07
C HIS A 124 0.72 -6.46 13.17
N TYR A 125 0.61 -5.17 12.88
CA TYR A 125 1.65 -4.35 12.29
C TYR A 125 2.47 -3.64 13.37
N ASP A 126 3.03 -4.42 14.28
CA ASP A 126 4.01 -3.94 15.24
C ASP A 126 5.37 -3.85 14.53
N PHE A 127 5.59 -2.76 13.80
CA PHE A 127 6.85 -2.51 13.09
C PHE A 127 8.02 -2.19 14.05
N GLN A 128 7.85 -2.42 15.35
CA GLN A 128 8.88 -2.31 16.37
C GLN A 128 9.77 -3.55 16.37
N LYS A 129 11.09 -3.37 16.46
CA LYS A 129 12.07 -4.44 16.61
C LYS A 129 12.67 -4.43 18.02
#